data_AF-A0A6N6N5H1-F1
#
_entry.id   AF-A0A6N6N5H1-F1
#
_cell.length_a   1.000
_cell.length_b   1.000
_cell.length_c   1.000
_cell.angle_alpha   90.00
_cell.angle_beta   90.00
_cell.angle_gamma   90.00
#
_symmetry.space_group_name_H-M   'P 1'
#
loop_
_entity.id
_entity.type
_entity.pdbx_description
1 polymer ?
#
loop_
_entity_poly.entity_id
_entity_poly.type
_entity_poly.pdbx_seq_one_letter_code
_entity_poly.pdbx_strand_id
1 'polypeptide(L)'
;MANPEDMWQCQTVNCGYIYNPDKGDRKGKIPKGTRFEDLPDDWRCPVCGGTKKCFRPLAGPGSTAADCELPTEDAGGALTGAAATANESKQEISDMEKYVCTVCGYVYDPEVGDPDNDVAPGTKFADIPDDWTCPICGAGKEEFEAES
;
A
#
# COMPACT_ATOMS: atom_id res chain seq x y z
N MET A 1 15.20 14.42 -18.36
CA MET A 1 13.94 15.17 -18.54
C MET A 1 12.90 14.30 -17.90
N ALA A 2 12.69 14.53 -16.63
CA ALA A 2 11.65 13.93 -15.84
C ALA A 2 10.32 14.41 -16.40
N ASN A 3 9.40 13.48 -16.56
CA ASN A 3 8.06 13.82 -16.98
C ASN A 3 7.38 14.61 -15.83
N PRO A 4 6.44 15.51 -16.13
CA PRO A 4 5.73 16.27 -15.10
C PRO A 4 4.99 15.37 -14.09
N GLU A 5 4.71 14.13 -14.45
CA GLU A 5 4.16 13.07 -13.59
C GLU A 5 5.17 12.51 -12.56
N ASP A 6 6.47 12.62 -12.80
CA ASP A 6 7.51 12.19 -11.85
C ASP A 6 7.86 13.29 -10.83
N MET A 7 7.25 14.48 -10.93
CA MET A 7 7.46 15.60 -10.01
C MET A 7 6.44 15.57 -8.87
N TRP A 8 6.91 15.72 -7.64
CA TRP A 8 6.06 15.59 -6.44
C TRP A 8 6.07 16.86 -5.61
N GLN A 9 4.90 17.38 -5.25
CA GLN A 9 4.74 18.56 -4.42
C GLN A 9 4.30 18.19 -3.00
N CYS A 10 5.01 18.74 -2.02
CA CYS A 10 4.66 18.69 -0.62
C CYS A 10 3.38 19.48 -0.36
N GLN A 11 2.36 18.79 0.12
CA GLN A 11 1.02 19.27 0.46
C GLN A 11 0.93 19.82 1.89
N THR A 12 2.02 19.86 2.65
CA THR A 12 2.01 20.54 3.95
C THR A 12 1.58 22.00 3.75
N VAL A 13 0.58 22.45 4.51
CA VAL A 13 -0.17 23.71 4.37
C VAL A 13 0.70 24.95 4.15
N ASN A 14 1.93 24.96 4.64
CA ASN A 14 2.86 26.08 4.51
C ASN A 14 4.22 25.71 3.87
N CYS A 15 4.29 24.65 3.05
CA CYS A 15 5.53 24.15 2.44
C CYS A 15 5.58 24.32 0.91
N GLY A 16 4.75 23.59 0.17
CA GLY A 16 4.72 23.64 -1.30
C GLY A 16 6.00 23.18 -2.01
N TYR A 17 6.96 22.57 -1.31
CA TYR A 17 8.23 22.11 -1.90
C TYR A 17 7.99 21.09 -3.02
N ILE A 18 8.64 21.29 -4.16
CA ILE A 18 8.56 20.38 -5.31
C ILE A 18 9.83 19.54 -5.38
N TYR A 19 9.68 18.24 -5.18
CA TYR A 19 10.68 17.24 -5.49
C TYR A 19 10.75 17.01 -6.99
N ASN A 20 11.97 17.16 -7.54
CA ASN A 20 12.26 16.85 -8.93
C ASN A 20 13.33 15.74 -8.97
N PRO A 21 13.01 14.57 -9.54
CA PRO A 21 13.92 13.43 -9.57
C PRO A 21 15.17 13.70 -10.42
N ASP A 22 15.10 14.48 -11.51
CA ASP A 22 16.29 14.87 -12.30
C ASP A 22 17.33 15.63 -11.46
N LYS A 23 16.86 16.28 -10.38
CA LYS A 23 17.71 17.07 -9.47
C LYS A 23 18.06 16.31 -8.19
N GLY A 24 17.20 15.38 -7.78
CA GLY A 24 17.27 14.72 -6.47
C GLY A 24 17.14 15.73 -5.33
N ASP A 25 17.69 15.39 -4.17
CA ASP A 25 17.72 16.27 -3.00
C ASP A 25 19.08 16.17 -2.29
N ARG A 26 19.92 17.19 -2.47
CA ARG A 26 21.23 17.26 -1.81
C ARG A 26 21.12 17.29 -0.29
N LYS A 27 20.05 17.87 0.28
CA LYS A 27 19.88 18.01 1.73
C LYS A 27 19.41 16.69 2.36
N GLY A 28 18.55 15.95 1.66
CA GLY A 28 18.19 14.56 1.95
C GLY A 28 19.22 13.52 1.50
N LYS A 29 20.36 13.93 0.94
CA LYS A 29 21.40 13.05 0.35
C LYS A 29 20.87 12.09 -0.73
N ILE A 30 19.84 12.52 -1.45
CA ILE A 30 19.26 11.79 -2.57
C ILE A 30 19.98 12.18 -3.86
N PRO A 31 20.55 11.20 -4.60
CA PRO A 31 21.22 11.50 -5.86
C PRO A 31 20.23 11.94 -6.94
N LYS A 32 20.74 12.66 -7.94
CA LYS A 32 19.97 12.98 -9.14
C LYS A 32 19.58 11.69 -9.88
N GLY A 33 18.37 11.65 -10.40
CA GLY A 33 17.76 10.50 -11.08
C GLY A 33 16.95 9.59 -10.17
N THR A 34 16.92 9.80 -8.85
CA THR A 34 16.08 9.00 -7.94
C THR A 34 14.62 9.44 -8.06
N ARG A 35 13.72 8.50 -8.37
CA ARG A 35 12.27 8.79 -8.44
C ARG A 35 11.71 8.93 -7.03
N PHE A 36 10.56 9.58 -6.89
CA PHE A 36 9.96 9.78 -5.58
C PHE A 36 9.58 8.46 -4.90
N GLU A 37 9.19 7.46 -5.69
CA GLU A 37 8.85 6.11 -5.23
C GLU A 37 10.06 5.36 -4.64
N ASP A 38 11.25 5.60 -5.20
CA ASP A 38 12.52 5.03 -4.74
C ASP A 38 13.11 5.79 -3.53
N LEU A 39 12.45 6.85 -3.04
CA LEU A 39 12.91 7.56 -1.85
C LEU A 39 12.69 6.70 -0.60
N PRO A 40 13.64 6.70 0.34
CA PRO A 40 13.48 5.96 1.58
C PRO A 40 12.30 6.51 2.40
N ASP A 41 11.59 5.65 3.13
CA ASP A 41 10.49 6.04 4.01
C ASP A 41 10.90 7.03 5.11
N ASP A 42 12.18 7.03 5.50
CA ASP A 42 12.70 7.99 6.46
C ASP A 42 13.05 9.35 5.82
N TRP A 43 13.00 9.48 4.50
CA TRP A 43 13.20 10.77 3.85
C TRP A 43 12.12 11.76 4.29
N ARG A 44 12.56 13.00 4.52
CA ARG A 44 11.73 14.12 4.96
C ARG A 44 11.93 15.28 4.01
N CYS A 45 10.86 16.03 3.82
CA CYS A 45 10.90 17.27 3.07
C CYS A 45 12.03 18.17 3.60
N PRO A 46 12.98 18.62 2.76
CA PRO A 46 14.10 19.45 3.19
C PRO A 46 13.67 20.86 3.66
N VAL A 47 12.42 21.25 3.37
CA VAL A 47 11.83 22.55 3.71
C VAL A 47 11.04 22.48 5.01
N CYS A 48 10.04 21.60 5.12
CA CYS A 48 9.15 21.53 6.29
C CYS A 48 9.39 20.34 7.21
N GLY A 49 10.21 19.36 6.83
CA GLY A 49 10.38 18.11 7.57
C GLY A 49 9.21 17.13 7.46
N GLY A 50 8.20 17.40 6.61
CA GLY A 50 7.08 16.49 6.35
C GLY A 50 7.54 15.16 5.76
N THR A 51 6.82 14.09 6.05
CA THR A 51 7.13 12.75 5.54
C THR A 51 6.78 12.62 4.05
N LYS A 52 7.26 11.55 3.39
CA LYS A 52 6.94 11.29 1.98
C LYS A 52 5.43 11.17 1.70
N LYS A 53 4.64 10.82 2.73
CA LYS A 53 3.17 10.73 2.65
C LYS A 53 2.48 12.07 2.44
N CYS A 54 3.15 13.18 2.77
CA CYS A 54 2.61 14.52 2.55
C CYS A 54 2.85 15.01 1.13
N PHE A 55 3.40 14.21 0.23
CA PHE A 55 3.66 14.62 -1.14
C PHE A 55 2.62 14.04 -2.09
N ARG A 56 2.28 14.80 -3.12
CA ARG A 56 1.45 14.34 -4.24
C ARG A 56 2.11 14.63 -5.57
N PRO A 57 1.90 13.81 -6.60
CA PRO A 57 2.40 14.12 -7.93
C PRO A 57 1.78 15.42 -8.45
N LEU A 58 2.51 16.13 -9.31
CA LEU A 58 2.09 17.40 -9.92
C LEU A 58 1.25 17.21 -11.19
N ALA A 59 1.41 16.09 -11.89
CA ALA A 59 0.60 15.73 -13.05
C ALA A 59 0.13 14.27 -12.97
N GLY A 60 -1.10 14.01 -13.44
CA GLY A 60 -1.75 12.69 -13.39
C GLY A 60 -2.85 12.57 -12.32
N PRO A 61 -3.56 11.43 -12.27
CA PRO A 61 -4.76 11.23 -11.44
C PRO A 61 -4.51 11.39 -9.92
N GLY A 62 -3.26 11.31 -9.44
CA GLY A 62 -2.90 11.58 -8.04
C GLY A 62 -2.74 13.07 -7.69
N SER A 63 -2.72 13.97 -8.68
CA SER A 63 -2.49 15.42 -8.48
C SER A 63 -3.76 16.17 -8.05
N THR A 64 -4.91 15.56 -8.29
CA THR A 64 -6.24 16.09 -7.91
C THR A 64 -6.84 15.38 -6.70
N ALA A 65 -6.15 14.40 -6.12
CA ALA A 65 -6.62 13.72 -4.90
C ALA A 65 -6.59 14.75 -3.77
N ALA A 66 -7.75 15.26 -3.37
CA ALA A 66 -7.90 16.25 -2.32
C ALA A 66 -8.29 15.57 -1.01
N ASP A 67 -7.45 14.70 -0.44
CA ASP A 67 -7.63 14.35 0.97
C ASP A 67 -6.32 13.96 1.67
N CYS A 68 -5.88 14.86 2.55
CA CYS A 68 -4.92 14.57 3.60
C CYS A 68 -5.76 14.60 4.87
N GLU A 69 -6.41 13.49 5.14
CA GLU A 69 -7.25 13.31 6.32
C GLU A 69 -6.33 13.35 7.54
N LEU A 70 -6.38 14.48 8.24
CA LEU A 70 -5.84 14.62 9.59
C LEU A 70 -6.69 13.74 10.51
N PRO A 71 -6.10 12.87 11.35
CA PRO A 71 -6.86 12.11 12.33
C PRO A 71 -7.46 13.08 13.35
N THR A 72 -8.75 13.35 13.24
CA THR A 72 -9.54 14.01 14.28
C THR A 72 -10.11 12.93 15.20
N GLU A 73 -9.31 12.49 16.17
CA GLU A 73 -9.82 11.68 17.28
C GLU A 73 -10.55 12.60 18.26
N ASP A 74 -11.89 12.59 18.26
CA ASP A 74 -12.70 12.16 19.43
C ASP A 74 -14.22 12.30 19.20
N ALA A 75 -14.91 11.17 19.43
CA ALA A 75 -16.32 10.98 19.76
C ALA A 75 -17.44 11.13 18.68
N GLY A 76 -17.79 10.00 18.06
CA GLY A 76 -19.17 9.47 18.16
C GLY A 76 -19.96 9.21 16.86
N GLY A 77 -20.25 7.94 16.56
CA GLY A 77 -21.44 7.55 15.79
C GLY A 77 -21.23 6.51 14.68
N ALA A 78 -21.93 5.39 14.79
CA ALA A 78 -21.85 4.19 13.95
C ALA A 78 -22.40 4.33 12.51
N LEU A 79 -21.99 3.38 11.64
CA LEU A 79 -22.64 2.77 10.45
C LEU A 79 -23.13 3.74 9.34
N THR A 80 -22.73 3.68 8.06
CA THR A 80 -22.66 2.55 7.10
C THR A 80 -21.77 2.91 5.91
N GLY A 81 -21.11 1.91 5.31
CA GLY A 81 -20.41 2.03 4.03
C GLY A 81 -21.21 1.42 2.87
N ALA A 82 -20.96 1.91 1.65
CA ALA A 82 -20.82 1.11 0.43
C ALA A 82 -20.31 2.00 -0.72
N ALA A 83 -19.02 1.90 -1.00
CA ALA A 83 -18.34 2.47 -2.15
C ALA A 83 -18.64 1.65 -3.41
N ALA A 84 -18.79 2.35 -4.52
CA ALA A 84 -18.82 1.81 -5.87
C ALA A 84 -17.39 1.59 -6.37
N THR A 85 -17.10 0.44 -6.98
CA THR A 85 -15.99 0.30 -7.93
C THR A 85 -16.35 -0.70 -9.04
N ALA A 86 -16.23 -0.25 -10.28
CA ALA A 86 -16.02 -1.10 -11.46
C ALA A 86 -14.63 -0.68 -12.02
N ASN A 87 -13.61 -1.55 -12.06
CA ASN A 87 -13.27 -2.58 -13.07
C ASN A 87 -12.83 -1.95 -14.42
N GLU A 88 -11.77 -2.32 -15.17
CA GLU A 88 -10.99 -3.57 -15.34
C GLU A 88 -9.60 -3.26 -15.96
N SER A 89 -8.65 -4.19 -15.78
CA SER A 89 -7.71 -4.75 -16.79
C SER A 89 -6.88 -5.83 -16.08
N LYS A 90 -7.35 -7.06 -15.86
CA LYS A 90 -7.43 -8.25 -16.75
C LYS A 90 -6.08 -8.79 -17.29
N GLN A 91 -5.63 -9.89 -16.66
CA GLN A 91 -4.58 -10.89 -17.01
C GLN A 91 -3.14 -10.36 -17.06
N GLU A 92 -2.20 -10.73 -16.18
CA GLU A 92 -1.91 -12.05 -15.61
C GLU A 92 -1.39 -11.97 -14.15
N ILE A 93 -2.29 -11.89 -13.15
CA ILE A 93 -2.05 -12.30 -11.75
C ILE A 93 -3.38 -12.86 -11.23
N SER A 94 -3.75 -14.04 -11.69
CA SER A 94 -4.97 -14.75 -11.27
C SER A 94 -4.67 -15.76 -10.16
N ASP A 95 -3.81 -15.39 -9.20
CA ASP A 95 -3.31 -16.33 -8.20
C ASP A 95 -2.82 -15.66 -6.90
N MET A 96 -3.12 -14.37 -6.69
CA MET A 96 -2.92 -13.68 -5.40
C MET A 96 -4.28 -13.35 -4.76
N GLU A 97 -5.23 -14.26 -4.91
CA GLU A 97 -6.51 -14.17 -4.21
C GLU A 97 -6.29 -14.52 -2.74
N LYS A 98 -6.98 -13.79 -1.86
CA LYS A 98 -6.97 -14.07 -0.43
C LYS A 98 -7.88 -15.25 -0.16
N TYR A 99 -7.57 -16.03 0.86
CA TYR A 99 -8.37 -17.20 1.21
C TYR A 99 -8.92 -17.04 2.62
N VAL A 100 -10.22 -17.21 2.78
CA VAL A 100 -10.88 -17.12 4.08
C VAL A 100 -11.21 -18.50 4.62
N CYS A 101 -10.76 -18.78 5.84
CA CYS A 101 -11.12 -19.98 6.58
C CYS A 101 -12.61 -19.90 6.94
N THR A 102 -13.40 -20.84 6.46
CA THR A 102 -14.85 -20.91 6.71
C THR A 102 -15.17 -21.29 8.16
N VAL A 103 -14.22 -21.91 8.87
CA VAL A 103 -14.38 -22.36 10.26
C VAL A 103 -14.24 -21.21 11.26
N CYS A 104 -13.27 -20.31 11.07
CA CYS A 104 -12.97 -19.25 12.04
C CYS A 104 -12.96 -17.83 11.46
N GLY A 105 -13.04 -17.68 10.13
CA GLY A 105 -12.98 -16.39 9.44
C GLY A 105 -11.57 -15.83 9.24
N TYR A 106 -10.52 -16.61 9.47
CA TYR A 106 -9.14 -16.18 9.21
C TYR A 106 -8.90 -15.93 7.72
N VAL A 107 -8.37 -14.76 7.36
CA VAL A 107 -8.02 -14.43 5.97
C VAL A 107 -6.52 -14.63 5.77
N TYR A 108 -6.17 -15.65 4.99
CA TYR A 108 -4.83 -15.85 4.46
C TYR A 108 -4.57 -14.86 3.32
N ASP A 109 -3.58 -13.99 3.52
CA ASP A 109 -3.12 -13.04 2.52
C ASP A 109 -1.78 -13.54 1.94
N PRO A 110 -1.71 -13.87 0.63
CA PRO A 110 -0.48 -14.36 0.03
C PRO A 110 0.64 -13.32 0.03
N GLU A 111 0.36 -12.02 0.12
CA GLU A 111 1.40 -10.98 0.25
C GLU A 111 2.06 -11.02 1.63
N VAL A 112 1.28 -11.39 2.65
CA VAL A 112 1.75 -11.48 4.05
C VAL A 112 2.32 -12.88 4.35
N GLY A 113 1.77 -13.91 3.73
CA GLY A 113 2.08 -15.31 4.05
C GLY A 113 1.67 -15.68 5.48
N ASP A 114 2.32 -16.68 6.04
CA ASP A 114 2.14 -17.12 7.42
C ASP A 114 3.49 -17.56 8.02
N PRO A 115 4.38 -16.60 8.36
CA PRO A 115 5.75 -16.90 8.77
C PRO A 115 5.83 -17.67 10.10
N ASP A 116 4.80 -17.59 10.94
CA ASP A 116 4.67 -18.36 12.17
C ASP A 116 4.47 -19.87 11.90
N ASN A 117 3.95 -20.24 10.72
CA ASN A 117 3.75 -21.64 10.30
C ASN A 117 4.59 -21.99 9.05
N ASP A 118 5.77 -21.39 8.91
CA ASP A 118 6.75 -21.66 7.85
C ASP A 118 6.29 -21.31 6.42
N VAL A 119 5.28 -20.45 6.29
CA VAL A 119 4.80 -19.95 5.00
C VAL A 119 5.34 -18.54 4.77
N ALA A 120 6.24 -18.39 3.81
CA ALA A 120 6.85 -17.10 3.51
C ALA A 120 5.82 -16.07 2.97
N PRO A 121 6.05 -14.77 3.20
CA PRO A 121 5.31 -13.72 2.48
C PRO A 121 5.56 -13.85 0.98
N GLY A 122 4.50 -13.71 0.19
CA GLY A 122 4.50 -13.95 -1.25
C GLY A 122 4.17 -15.39 -1.64
N THR A 123 3.95 -16.30 -0.67
CA THR A 123 3.53 -17.67 -0.97
C THR A 123 2.04 -17.70 -1.28
N LYS A 124 1.71 -18.33 -2.41
CA LYS A 124 0.32 -18.47 -2.84
C LYS A 124 -0.33 -19.61 -2.09
N PHE A 125 -1.64 -19.54 -1.85
CA PHE A 125 -2.35 -20.59 -1.12
C PHE A 125 -2.21 -21.97 -1.76
N ALA A 126 -2.15 -22.02 -3.10
CA ALA A 126 -1.91 -23.25 -3.86
C ALA A 126 -0.49 -23.82 -3.70
N ASP A 127 0.48 -22.99 -3.32
CA ASP A 127 1.88 -23.36 -3.11
C ASP A 127 2.15 -23.79 -1.66
N ILE A 128 1.21 -23.52 -0.75
CA ILE A 128 1.28 -23.97 0.65
C ILE A 128 1.14 -25.51 0.71
N PRO A 129 1.98 -26.20 1.50
CA PRO A 129 1.85 -27.64 1.71
C PRO A 129 0.48 -28.03 2.29
N ASP A 130 -0.06 -29.19 1.91
CA ASP A 130 -1.31 -29.76 2.48
C ASP A 130 -1.27 -29.97 4.00
N ASP A 131 -0.07 -30.06 4.58
CA ASP A 131 0.15 -30.19 6.03
C ASP A 131 -0.10 -28.88 6.78
N TRP A 132 -0.17 -27.75 6.06
CA TRP A 132 -0.47 -26.46 6.67
C TRP A 132 -1.93 -26.39 7.07
N THR A 133 -2.14 -25.88 8.29
CA THR A 133 -3.45 -25.69 8.88
C THR A 133 -3.60 -24.24 9.34
N CYS A 134 -4.84 -23.77 9.39
CA CYS A 134 -5.15 -22.43 9.88
C CYS A 134 -4.50 -22.17 11.25
N PRO A 135 -3.73 -21.08 11.42
CA PRO A 135 -3.09 -20.74 12.69
C PRO A 135 -4.09 -20.45 13.82
N ILE A 136 -5.33 -20.11 13.47
CA ILE A 136 -6.36 -19.72 14.44
C ILE A 136 -7.13 -20.93 14.98
N CYS A 137 -7.50 -21.87 14.10
CA CYS A 137 -8.38 -22.99 14.48
C CYS A 137 -7.81 -24.39 14.20
N GLY A 138 -6.69 -24.50 13.48
CA GLY A 138 -6.11 -25.78 13.07
C GLY A 138 -6.88 -26.51 11.98
N ALA A 139 -7.81 -25.85 11.29
CA ALA A 139 -8.50 -26.43 10.14
C ALA A 139 -7.53 -26.59 8.95
N GLY A 140 -7.65 -27.68 8.20
CA GLY A 140 -6.85 -27.90 7.00
C GLY A 140 -7.17 -26.89 5.89
N LYS A 141 -6.32 -26.83 4.86
CA LYS A 141 -6.52 -25.93 3.71
C LYS A 141 -7.81 -26.18 2.92
N GLU A 142 -8.45 -27.33 3.11
CA GLU A 142 -9.74 -27.68 2.51
C GLU A 142 -10.90 -26.82 3.05
N GLU A 143 -10.75 -26.28 4.26
CA GLU A 143 -11.74 -25.43 4.91
C GLU A 143 -11.54 -23.93 4.58
N PHE A 144 -10.78 -23.63 3.53
CA PHE A 144 -10.56 -22.27 3.05
C PHE A 144 -11.25 -22.05 1.70
N GLU A 145 -11.95 -20.94 1.58
CA GLU A 145 -12.59 -20.49 0.34
C GLU A 145 -11.89 -19.23 -0.19
N ALA A 146 -11.80 -19.10 -1.51
CA ALA A 146 -11.27 -17.88 -2.11
C ALA A 146 -12.20 -16.70 -1.80
N GLU A 147 -11.65 -15.65 -1.19
CA GLU A 147 -12.33 -14.38 -1.01
C GLU A 147 -12.36 -13.68 -2.37
N SER A 148 -13.51 -13.78 -3.05
CA SER A 148 -13.80 -13.10 -4.33
C SER A 148 -14.37 -11.71 -4.16
#